data_AF-A0A1J3CLQ2-F1
#
_entry.id   AF-A0A1J3CLQ2-F1
#
_cell.length_a   1.000
_cell.length_b   1.000
_cell.length_c   1.000
_cell.angle_alpha   90.00
_cell.angle_beta   90.00
_cell.angle_gamma   90.00
#
_symmetry.space_group_name_H-M   'P 1'
#
loop_
_entity.id
_entity.type
_entity.pdbx_description
1 polymer ?
#
loop_
_entity_poly.entity_id
_entity_poly.type
_entity_poly.pdbx_seq_one_letter_code
_entity_poly.pdbx_strand_id
1 'polypeptide(L)'
;LVYFVTLSVGIVLAYFIAALSPNMDVANALLPTYVVTLLFFGGFLIQFDNIPNYWKWYSYIDFIRYAWGPLMVNQYTGKFGDPEWLNGLTVLE
;
A
#
# COMPACT_ATOMS: atom_id res chain seq x y z
N LEU A 1 3.90 -12.33 -6.50
CA LEU A 1 2.96 -11.77 -7.50
C LEU A 1 2.51 -10.36 -7.15
N VAL A 2 1.93 -10.13 -5.96
CA VAL A 2 1.45 -8.80 -5.53
C VAL A 2 2.54 -7.73 -5.65
N TYR A 3 3.74 -7.98 -5.11
CA TYR A 3 4.89 -7.07 -5.26
C TYR A 3 5.22 -6.72 -6.71
N PHE A 4 5.18 -7.69 -7.62
CA PHE A 4 5.49 -7.45 -9.04
C PHE A 4 4.46 -6.51 -9.67
N VAL A 5 3.17 -6.75 -9.46
CA VAL A 5 2.09 -5.92 -9.99
C VAL A 5 2.15 -4.50 -9.41
N THR A 6 2.37 -4.35 -8.10
CA THR A 6 2.50 -3.04 -7.46
C THR A 6 3.67 -2.24 -8.03
N LEU A 7 4.81 -2.88 -8.27
CA LEU A 7 5.97 -2.22 -8.88
C LEU A 7 5.71 -1.84 -10.33
N SER A 8 5.08 -2.71 -11.13
CA SER A 8 4.71 -2.38 -12.51
C SER A 8 3.78 -1.18 -12.59
N VAL A 9 2.76 -1.11 -11.73
CA VAL A 9 1.84 0.05 -11.66
C VAL A 9 2.58 1.31 -11.22
N GLY A 10 3.48 1.21 -10.23
CA GLY A 10 4.32 2.33 -9.80
C GLY A 10 5.21 2.89 -10.92
N ILE A 11 5.79 2.02 -11.75
CA ILE A 11 6.58 2.43 -12.92
C ILE A 11 5.71 3.17 -13.95
N VAL A 12 4.52 2.65 -14.26
CA VAL A 12 3.59 3.31 -15.19
C VAL A 12 3.16 4.68 -14.66
N LEU A 13 2.90 4.80 -13.36
CA LEU A 13 2.59 6.07 -12.71
C LEU A 13 3.74 7.08 -12.82
N ALA A 14 4.99 6.63 -12.61
CA ALA A 14 6.16 7.47 -12.75
C ALA A 14 6.31 8.00 -14.18
N TYR A 15 6.11 7.15 -15.19
CA TYR A 15 6.11 7.58 -16.59
C TYR A 15 4.95 8.53 -16.93
N PHE A 16 3.77 8.31 -16.37
CA PHE A 16 2.63 9.20 -16.55
C PHE A 16 2.91 10.61 -16.02
N ILE A 17 3.48 10.71 -14.80
CA ILE A 17 3.85 12.00 -14.21
C ILE A 17 5.02 12.64 -14.97
N ALA A 18 5.99 11.85 -15.41
CA ALA A 18 7.08 12.35 -16.24
C ALA A 18 6.57 12.93 -17.56
N ALA A 19 5.58 12.30 -18.20
CA ALA A 19 4.98 12.77 -19.45
C ALA A 19 4.14 14.05 -19.27
N LEU A 20 3.51 14.24 -18.11
CA LEU A 20 2.73 15.45 -17.79
C LEU A 20 3.60 16.62 -17.31
N SER A 21 4.79 16.33 -16.78
CA SER A 21 5.64 17.35 -16.17
C SER A 21 6.42 18.14 -17.22
N PRO A 22 6.46 19.49 -17.13
CA PRO A 22 7.22 20.31 -18.07
C PRO A 22 8.74 20.17 -17.88
N ASN A 23 9.20 19.96 -16.63
CA ASN A 23 10.61 19.91 -16.24
C ASN A 23 10.88 18.76 -15.26
N MET A 24 12.14 18.32 -15.17
CA MET A 24 12.60 17.24 -14.28
C MET A 24 12.39 17.57 -12.80
N ASP A 25 12.64 18.81 -12.39
CA ASP A 25 12.47 19.23 -10.99
C ASP A 25 11.01 19.11 -10.54
N VAL A 26 10.07 19.43 -11.45
CA VAL A 26 8.62 19.31 -11.19
C VAL A 26 8.23 17.84 -11.06
N ALA A 27 8.72 16.98 -11.96
CA ALA A 27 8.45 15.54 -11.90
C ALA A 27 8.94 14.92 -10.59
N ASN A 28 10.16 15.28 -10.16
CA ASN A 28 10.78 14.78 -8.92
C ASN A 28 10.07 15.25 -7.66
N ALA A 29 9.40 16.41 -7.68
CA ALA A 29 8.59 16.87 -6.56
C ALA A 29 7.18 16.26 -6.56
N LEU A 30 6.55 16.15 -7.74
CA LEU A 30 5.15 15.79 -7.89
C LEU A 30 4.91 14.29 -7.65
N LEU A 31 5.80 13.43 -8.15
CA LEU A 31 5.70 11.99 -7.98
C LEU A 31 5.68 11.54 -6.51
N PRO A 32 6.68 11.85 -5.67
CA PRO A 32 6.66 11.43 -4.27
C PRO A 32 5.51 12.09 -3.51
N THR A 33 5.15 13.34 -3.83
CA THR A 33 4.02 14.02 -3.19
C THR A 33 2.71 13.26 -3.44
N TYR A 34 2.47 12.81 -4.67
CA TYR A 34 1.30 12.01 -5.01
C TYR A 34 1.33 10.61 -4.37
N VAL A 35 2.51 9.97 -4.30
CA VAL A 35 2.64 8.67 -3.62
C VAL A 35 2.36 8.79 -2.12
N VAL A 36 2.79 9.89 -1.49
CA VAL A 36 2.47 10.15 -0.07
C VAL A 36 0.97 10.28 0.15
N THR A 37 0.24 10.96 -0.76
CA THR A 37 -1.23 11.04 -0.63
C THR A 37 -1.88 9.67 -0.73
N LEU A 38 -1.41 8.79 -1.62
CA LEU A 38 -1.89 7.41 -1.70
C LEU A 38 -1.62 6.64 -0.39
N LEU A 39 -0.44 6.79 0.21
CA LEU A 39 -0.08 6.10 1.45
C LEU A 39 -1.04 6.41 2.62
N PHE A 40 -1.55 7.64 2.73
CA PHE A 40 -2.52 8.01 3.75
C PHE A 40 -3.82 7.20 3.65
N PHE A 41 -4.28 6.92 2.42
CA PHE A 41 -5.56 6.25 2.16
C PHE A 41 -5.43 4.77 1.77
N GLY A 42 -4.19 4.25 1.72
CA GLY A 42 -3.88 2.85 1.41
C GLY A 42 -4.24 1.85 2.50
N GLY A 43 -4.70 2.28 3.67
CA GLY A 43 -5.14 1.40 4.76
C GLY A 43 -4.07 1.03 5.79
N PHE A 44 -2.83 1.50 5.61
CA PHE A 44 -1.75 1.36 6.59
C PHE A 44 -1.78 2.48 7.65
N LEU A 45 -1.75 3.75 7.22
CA LEU A 45 -1.74 4.90 8.13
C LEU A 45 -3.12 5.20 8.70
N ILE A 46 -4.13 5.25 7.83
CA ILE A 46 -5.53 5.46 8.21
C ILE A 46 -6.31 4.20 7.84
N GLN A 47 -6.91 3.56 8.84
CA GLN A 47 -7.80 2.42 8.61
C GLN A 47 -9.04 2.85 7.81
N PHE A 48 -9.51 1.97 6.93
CA PHE A 48 -10.61 2.28 6.02
C PHE A 48 -11.91 2.73 6.71
N ASP A 49 -12.18 2.16 7.89
CA ASP A 49 -13.39 2.47 8.65
C ASP A 49 -13.33 3.86 9.29
N ASN A 50 -12.12 4.38 9.53
CA ASN A 50 -11.88 5.70 10.09
C ASN A 50 -11.81 6.80 9.01
N ILE A 51 -11.86 6.45 7.72
CA ILE A 51 -11.85 7.43 6.63
C ILE A 51 -13.25 8.08 6.55
N PRO A 52 -13.35 9.43 6.63
CA PRO A 52 -14.62 10.12 6.48
C PRO A 52 -15.29 9.81 5.14
N ASN A 53 -16.63 9.69 5.11
CA ASN A 53 -17.37 9.25 3.93
C ASN A 53 -17.08 10.07 2.66
N TYR A 54 -16.80 11.37 2.79
CA TYR A 54 -16.49 12.25 1.67
C TYR A 54 -15.10 12.04 1.06
N TRP A 55 -14.16 11.38 1.75
CA TRP A 55 -12.84 10.97 1.21
C TRP A 55 -12.75 9.48 0.87
N LYS A 56 -13.79 8.70 1.19
CA LYS A 56 -13.74 7.24 1.07
C LYS A 56 -13.53 6.77 -0.38
N TRP A 57 -14.05 7.53 -1.36
CA TRP A 57 -13.84 7.31 -2.80
C TRP A 57 -12.36 7.25 -3.17
N TYR A 58 -11.50 8.06 -2.55
CA TYR A 58 -10.08 8.11 -2.86
C TYR A 58 -9.36 6.80 -2.50
N SER A 59 -9.78 6.15 -1.41
CA SER A 59 -9.26 4.82 -1.04
C SER A 59 -9.66 3.73 -2.06
N TYR A 60 -10.80 3.86 -2.75
CA TYR A 60 -11.22 2.87 -3.75
C TYR A 60 -10.43 2.95 -5.06
N ILE A 61 -9.93 4.13 -5.43
CA ILE A 61 -9.10 4.31 -6.63
C ILE A 61 -7.61 4.06 -6.37
N ASP A 62 -7.20 4.11 -5.10
CA ASP A 62 -5.82 3.92 -4.69
C ASP A 62 -5.38 2.45 -4.90
N PHE A 63 -4.38 2.26 -5.77
CA PHE A 63 -3.83 0.93 -6.04
C PHE A 63 -3.03 0.37 -4.85
N ILE A 64 -2.48 1.22 -3.97
CA ILE A 64 -1.68 0.80 -2.81
C ILE A 64 -2.58 0.06 -1.81
N ARG A 65 -3.85 0.47 -1.66
CA ARG A 65 -4.85 -0.27 -0.88
C ARG A 65 -4.96 -1.73 -1.28
N TYR A 66 -5.05 -1.99 -2.58
CA TYR A 66 -5.19 -3.34 -3.12
C TYR A 66 -3.89 -4.15 -3.03
N ALA A 67 -2.73 -3.49 -2.84
CA ALA A 67 -1.49 -4.16 -2.49
C ALA A 67 -1.42 -4.49 -0.99
N TRP A 68 -1.82 -3.55 -0.14
CA TRP A 68 -1.71 -3.67 1.32
C TRP A 68 -2.49 -4.86 1.90
N GLY A 69 -3.77 -4.99 1.57
CA GLY A 69 -4.62 -6.06 2.12
C GLY A 69 -4.09 -7.48 1.86
N PRO A 70 -3.81 -7.86 0.60
CA PRO A 70 -3.25 -9.16 0.27
C PRO A 70 -1.87 -9.41 0.89
N LEU A 71 -1.02 -8.38 1.04
CA LEU A 71 0.27 -8.52 1.72
C LEU A 71 0.08 -8.85 3.20
N MET A 72 -0.86 -8.20 3.87
CA MET A 72 -1.17 -8.50 5.28
C MET A 72 -1.74 -9.91 5.45
N VAL A 73 -2.65 -10.33 4.57
CA VAL A 73 -3.16 -11.70 4.60
C VAL A 73 -2.02 -12.70 4.35
N ASN A 74 -1.16 -12.45 3.36
CA ASN A 74 -0.06 -13.36 3.05
C ASN A 74 0.91 -13.56 4.22
N GLN A 75 1.19 -12.51 5.00
CA GLN A 75 2.15 -12.60 6.11
C GLN A 75 1.53 -13.01 7.45
N TYR A 76 0.31 -12.55 7.73
CA TYR A 76 -0.29 -12.71 9.04
C TYR A 76 -1.43 -13.74 9.06
N THR A 77 -1.80 -14.33 7.91
CA THR A 77 -2.81 -15.40 7.84
C THR A 77 -2.16 -16.73 7.48
N GLY A 78 -2.21 -17.71 8.40
CA GLY A 78 -1.69 -19.06 8.19
C GLY A 78 -0.98 -19.64 9.43
N LYS A 79 -0.33 -20.80 9.29
CA LYS A 79 0.43 -21.51 10.36
C LYS A 79 1.56 -20.70 11.03
N PHE A 80 1.89 -19.53 10.49
CA PHE A 80 2.94 -18.63 10.99
C PHE A 80 2.37 -17.31 11.54
N GLY A 81 1.05 -17.08 11.45
CA GLY A 81 0.40 -15.83 11.87
C GLY A 81 0.15 -15.75 13.37
N ASP A 82 -0.21 -16.88 13.98
CA ASP A 82 -0.28 -17.07 15.43
C ASP A 82 0.63 -18.25 15.79
N PRO A 83 1.70 -18.07 16.59
CA PRO A 83 2.41 -19.21 17.14
C PRO A 83 1.44 -19.98 18.05
N GLU A 84 1.29 -21.28 17.82
CA GLU A 84 0.63 -22.14 18.82
C GLU A 84 1.46 -22.06 20.10
N TRP A 85 0.80 -21.76 21.22
CA TRP A 85 1.43 -21.65 22.53
C TRP A 85 1.32 -23.00 23.24
N LEU A 86 2.44 -23.69 23.45
CA LEU A 86 2.51 -24.83 24.34
C LEU A 86 3.22 -24.39 25.62
N ASN A 87 2.48 -24.34 26.75
CA ASN A 87 3.03 -23.98 28.07
C ASN A 87 3.82 -22.65 28.11
N GLY A 88 3.37 -21.63 27.37
CA GLY A 88 3.99 -20.30 27.38
C GLY A 88 5.25 -20.17 26.52
N LEU A 89 5.58 -21.19 25.71
CA LEU A 89 6.63 -21.16 24.70
C LEU A 89 6.03 -21.22 23.29
N THR A 90 6.69 -20.56 22.34
CA THR A 90 6.31 -20.61 20.93
C THR A 90 6.79 -21.92 20.32
N VAL A 91 5.92 -22.67 19.62
CA VAL A 91 6.23 -23.98 18.99
C VAL A 91 7.28 -23.90 17.86
N LEU A 92 7.82 -22.71 17.59
CA LEU A 92 8.89 -22.46 16.63
C LEU A 92 10.29 -22.50 17.25
N GLU A 93 10.39 -22.79 18.56
CA GLU A 93 11.65 -23.08 19.28
C GLU A 93 11.73 -24.55 19.73
#